data_AF-A0A382GDE1-F1
#
_entry.id   AF-A0A382GDE1-F1
#
_cell.length_a   1.000
_cell.length_b   1.000
_cell.length_c   1.000
_cell.angle_alpha   90.00
_cell.angle_beta   90.00
_cell.angle_gamma   90.00
#
_symmetry.space_group_name_H-M   'P 1'
#
loop_
_entity.id
_entity.type
_entity.pdbx_description
1 polymer ?
#
loop_
_entity_poly.entity_id
_entity_poly.type
_entity_poly.pdbx_seq_one_letter_code
_entity_poly.pdbx_strand_id
1 'polypeptide(L)' 'MTTTTESGGRQNMFPAETRAYIDESISYEGYPQNAEKVNGRWAMIGFIALIGAYATTGQIIPGVF' A
#
# COMPACT_ATOMS: atom_id res chain seq x y z
N MET A 1 -8.92 -9.83 30.04
CA MET A 1 -8.46 -10.46 31.30
C MET A 1 -9.36 -11.65 31.52
N THR A 2 -8.80 -12.84 31.70
CA THR A 2 -9.58 -14.07 31.89
C THR A 2 -9.27 -14.62 33.26
N THR A 3 -10.30 -14.83 34.08
CA THR A 3 -10.19 -15.42 35.42
C THR A 3 -10.73 -16.85 35.36
N THR A 4 -9.91 -17.83 35.74
CA THR A 4 -10.36 -19.21 35.90
C THR A 4 -10.20 -19.62 37.36
N THR A 5 -11.24 -20.25 37.90
CA THR A 5 -11.19 -20.81 39.27
C THR A 5 -10.83 -22.27 39.15
N GLU A 6 -9.68 -22.65 39.69
CA GLU A 6 -9.22 -24.04 39.70
C GLU A 6 -10.07 -24.88 40.68
N SER A 7 -10.14 -26.19 40.48
CA SER A 7 -10.90 -27.14 41.31
C SER A 7 -10.59 -27.03 42.83
N GLY A 8 -9.38 -26.55 43.18
CA GLY A 8 -8.96 -26.27 44.55
C GLY A 8 -9.36 -24.89 45.12
N GLY A 9 -10.26 -24.15 44.48
CA GLY A 9 -10.78 -22.87 44.97
C GLY A 9 -9.82 -21.67 44.83
N ARG A 10 -8.70 -21.85 44.12
CA ARG A 10 -7.75 -20.77 43.82
C ARG A 10 -8.19 -20.02 42.56
N GLN A 11 -8.21 -18.69 42.64
CA GLN A 11 -8.53 -17.81 41.52
C GLN A 11 -7.24 -17.39 40.82
N ASN A 12 -7.03 -17.88 39.61
CA ASN A 12 -5.90 -17.50 38.78
C ASN A 12 -6.34 -16.41 37.80
N MET A 13 -5.61 -15.29 37.80
CA MET A 13 -5.86 -14.15 36.92
C MET A 13 -4.72 -14.06 35.89
N PHE A 14 -5.08 -14.13 34.60
CA PHE A 14 -4.12 -14.00 33.51
C PHE A 14 -4.12 -12.57 32.95
N PRO A 15 -2.93 -11.98 32.70
CA PRO A 15 -2.81 -10.70 32.03
C PRO A 15 -3.52 -10.72 30.68
N ALA A 16 -4.27 -9.67 30.38
CA ALA A 16 -4.79 -9.46 29.03
C ALA A 16 -3.67 -8.82 28.21
N GLU A 17 -3.21 -9.49 27.17
CA GLU A 17 -2.27 -8.86 26.23
C GLU A 17 -2.97 -7.73 25.46
N THR A 18 -2.21 -6.69 25.13
CA THR A 18 -2.69 -5.61 24.28
C THR A 18 -2.85 -6.16 22.86
N ARG A 19 -4.04 -6.01 22.28
CA ARG A 19 -4.25 -6.38 20.86
C ARG A 19 -3.53 -5.37 19.99
N ALA A 20 -2.70 -5.86 19.07
CA ALA A 20 -2.16 -5.01 18.00
C ALA A 20 -3.33 -4.44 17.18
N TYR A 21 -3.36 -3.12 17.03
CA TYR A 21 -4.29 -2.41 16.14
C TYR A 21 -3.48 -1.83 15.00
N ILE A 22 -3.92 -2.11 13.76
CA ILE A 22 -3.37 -1.48 12.57
C ILE A 22 -4.17 -0.20 12.38
N ASP A 23 -3.52 0.95 12.57
CA ASP A 23 -4.12 2.24 12.28
C ASP A 23 -4.15 2.44 10.76
N GLU A 24 -5.31 2.20 10.16
CA GLU A 24 -5.55 2.36 8.72
C GLU A 24 -5.39 3.82 8.26
N SER A 25 -5.47 4.80 9.17
CA SER A 25 -5.28 6.23 8.85
C SER A 25 -3.79 6.59 8.70
N ILE A 26 -2.90 5.77 9.24
CA ILE A 26 -1.45 5.84 9.07
C ILE A 26 -1.01 4.63 8.24
N SER A 27 -1.66 4.42 7.10
CA SER A 27 -1.24 3.44 6.10
C SER A 27 0.07 3.89 5.48
N TYR A 28 1.18 3.61 6.17
CA TYR A 28 2.52 3.79 5.64
C TYR A 28 2.74 2.66 4.63
N GLU A 29 2.24 2.84 3.40
CA GLU A 29 2.36 1.86 2.30
C GLU A 29 3.82 1.53 1.94
N GLY A 30 4.79 2.17 2.59
CA GLY A 30 6.22 2.00 2.35
C GLY A 30 6.70 2.96 1.26
N TYR A 31 7.88 3.54 1.47
CA TYR A 31 8.56 4.34 0.45
C TYR A 31 8.71 3.61 -0.90
N PRO A 32 9.08 2.31 -0.96
CA PRO A 32 9.28 1.64 -2.24
C PRO A 32 7.98 1.44 -3.04
N GLN A 33 6.87 1.04 -2.40
CA GLN A 33 5.59 0.83 -3.08
C GLN A 33 5.03 2.14 -3.65
N ASN A 34 5.20 3.26 -2.94
CA ASN A 34 4.81 4.57 -3.44
C ASN A 34 5.64 5.00 -4.65
N ALA A 35 6.96 4.76 -4.61
CA ALA A 35 7.85 5.03 -5.74
C ALA A 35 7.46 4.20 -6.98
N GLU A 36 7.14 2.91 -6.80
CA GLU A 36 6.66 2.04 -7.88
C GLU A 36 5.34 2.53 -8.49
N LYS A 37 4.36 2.91 -7.64
CA LYS A 37 3.07 3.46 -8.11
C LYS A 37 3.25 4.75 -8.90
N VAL A 38 4.12 5.66 -8.43
CA VAL A 38 4.40 6.93 -9.12
C VAL A 38 5.08 6.67 -10.46
N ASN A 39 6.11 5.83 -10.51
CA ASN A 39 6.80 5.46 -11.75
C ASN A 39 5.84 4.79 -12.75
N GLY A 40 4.97 3.89 -12.29
CA GLY A 40 3.95 3.26 -13.12
C GLY A 40 2.98 4.26 -13.76
N ARG A 41 2.54 5.27 -13.00
CA ARG A 41 1.64 6.34 -13.52
C ARG A 41 2.32 7.19 -14.60
N TRP A 42 3.58 7.59 -14.38
CA TRP A 42 4.35 8.33 -15.38
C TRP A 42 4.54 7.54 -16.67
N ALA A 43 4.82 6.23 -16.56
CA ALA A 43 4.93 5.35 -17.73
C ALA A 43 3.62 5.26 -18.52
N MET A 44 2.47 5.17 -17.85
CA MET A 44 1.15 5.14 -18.51
C MET A 44 0.86 6.44 -19.26
N ILE A 45 1.19 7.60 -18.67
CA ILE A 45 1.05 8.90 -19.35
C ILE A 45 1.96 8.98 -20.58
N GLY A 46 3.22 8.54 -20.46
CA GLY A 46 4.16 8.49 -21.58
C GLY A 46 3.66 7.62 -22.74
N PHE A 47 3.03 6.48 -22.44
CA PHE A 47 2.45 5.60 -23.45
C PHE A 47 1.26 6.25 -24.19
N ILE A 48 0.34 6.88 -23.46
CA ILE A 48 -0.79 7.58 -24.07
C ILE A 48 -0.31 8.78 -24.89
N ALA A 49 0.69 9.50 -24.41
CA ALA A 49 1.30 10.61 -25.13
C ALA A 49 1.95 10.14 -26.43
N LEU A 50 2.61 8.98 -26.45
CA LEU A 50 3.19 8.39 -27.65
C LEU A 50 2.11 8.01 -28.68
N ILE A 51 1.00 7.41 -28.23
CA ILE A 51 -0.15 7.12 -29.12
C ILE A 51 -0.73 8.41 -29.68
N GLY A 52 -0.94 9.43 -28.84
CA GLY A 52 -1.44 10.74 -29.26
C GLY A 52 -0.51 11.43 -30.25
N ALA A 53 0.81 11.36 -30.02
CA ALA A 53 1.82 11.90 -30.92
C ALA A 53 1.77 11.22 -32.29
N TYR A 54 1.69 9.89 -32.33
CA TYR A 54 1.56 9.14 -33.58
C TYR A 54 0.25 9.47 -34.31
N ALA A 55 -0.88 9.57 -33.59
CA ALA A 55 -2.17 9.89 -34.18
C ALA A 55 -2.26 11.32 -34.75
N THR A 56 -1.56 12.28 -34.15
CA THR A 56 -1.62 13.71 -34.55
C THR A 56 -0.54 14.11 -35.53
N THR A 57 0.67 13.56 -35.41
CA THR A 57 1.84 13.96 -36.20
C THR A 57 2.32 12.88 -37.19
N GLY A 58 1.78 11.65 -37.12
CA GLY A 58 2.23 10.52 -37.92
C GLY A 58 3.62 9.98 -37.52
N GLN A 59 4.25 10.57 -36.52
CA GLN A 59 5.59 10.21 -36.02
C GLN A 59 5.49 9.67 -34.59
N ILE A 60 6.23 8.60 -34.31
CA ILE A 60 6.30 8.01 -32.97
C ILE A 60 7.00 8.97 -32.00
N ILE A 61 7.94 9.78 -32.50
CA ILE A 61 8.60 10.86 -31.75
C ILE A 61 8.57 12.13 -32.61
N PRO A 62 7.69 13.10 -32.33
CA PRO A 62 7.69 14.36 -33.06
C PRO A 62 8.96 15.16 -32.70
N GLY A 63 9.79 15.46 -33.70
CA GLY A 63 10.95 16.35 -33.56
C GLY A 63 12.29 15.70 -33.19
N VAL A 64 12.41 14.37 -33.23
CA VAL A 64 13.73 13.70 -33.24
C VAL A 64 14.09 13.36 -34.69
N PHE A 65 15.02 14.13 -35.25
CA PHE A 65 15.65 13.87 -36.55
C PHE A 65 16.97 13.12 -36.35
#